data_AF-A0A930PJ25-F1
#
_entry.id   AF-A0A930PJ25-F1
#
_cell.length_a   1.000
_cell.length_b   1.000
_cell.length_c   1.000
_cell.angle_alpha   90.00
_cell.angle_beta   90.00
_cell.angle_gamma   90.00
#
_symmetry.space_group_name_H-M   'P 1'
#
loop_
_entity.id
_entity.type
_entity.pdbx_description
1 polymer ?
#
loop_
_entity_poly.entity_id
_entity_poly.type
_entity_poly.pdbx_seq_one_letter_code
_entity_poly.pdbx_strand_id
1 'polypeptide(L)'
;DGSLIGTMDSAQAMTQGHPGAIYIHQNAQYLVESLDEAARVILLSRVYPDYYTRAIEATEVKILQEKAGVRYGFDGTQPDTAGLTLHRGRVQVTDQVMGFQRFSVYGSEYLGDEPMEMPPSILMTEAIWFTFEPSYLFAAGVAEPDAPGTLHAAEHAAIGLLPLIATCDRWDLGGLSTLYHADTERPTIFVYDAAPGGAGFTQRGFEAVRTWLGATLDAIDSCGCESGCPSCVQSPKCGNRNEPLSKAGAQNLLRAMLRSLDDAERDML
;
A
#
# COMPACT_ATOMS: atom_id res chain seq x y z
N ASP A 1 -3.59 -5.14 40.38
CA ASP A 1 -4.98 -5.52 40.06
C ASP A 1 -5.30 -5.04 38.65
N GLY A 2 -5.04 -5.88 37.65
CA GLY A 2 -5.31 -5.53 36.25
C GLY A 2 -6.80 -5.67 35.92
N SER A 3 -7.31 -4.84 35.02
CA SER A 3 -8.64 -4.98 34.41
C SER A 3 -8.51 -4.98 32.89
N LEU A 4 -9.37 -5.73 32.21
CA LEU A 4 -9.41 -5.74 30.75
C LEU A 4 -10.02 -4.42 30.25
N ILE A 5 -9.26 -3.66 29.48
CA ILE A 5 -9.70 -2.38 28.91
C ILE A 5 -10.28 -2.58 27.50
N GLY A 6 -9.76 -3.51 26.71
CA GLY A 6 -10.23 -3.77 25.36
C GLY A 6 -9.46 -4.89 24.65
N THR A 7 -9.81 -5.12 23.38
CA THR A 7 -9.18 -6.11 22.50
C THR A 7 -8.91 -5.48 21.14
N MET A 8 -7.86 -5.92 20.45
CA MET A 8 -7.54 -5.53 19.07
C MET A 8 -7.04 -6.74 18.28
N ASP A 9 -7.00 -6.65 16.95
CA ASP A 9 -6.43 -7.70 16.11
C ASP A 9 -4.89 -7.72 16.18
N SER A 10 -4.29 -8.82 15.73
CA SER A 10 -2.84 -9.01 15.81
C SER A 10 -2.04 -8.02 14.97
N ALA A 11 -2.55 -7.55 13.83
CA ALA A 11 -1.84 -6.58 13.00
C ALA A 11 -1.83 -5.20 13.69
N GLN A 12 -2.96 -4.80 14.28
CA GLN A 12 -3.06 -3.60 15.11
C GLN A 12 -2.23 -3.70 16.39
N ALA A 13 -2.11 -4.88 16.99
CA ALA A 13 -1.30 -5.09 18.18
C ALA A 13 0.17 -4.75 17.96
N MET A 14 0.73 -5.05 16.78
CA MET A 14 2.11 -4.69 16.47
C MET A 14 2.29 -3.18 16.35
N THR A 15 1.33 -2.47 15.76
CA THR A 15 1.45 -1.04 15.43
C THR A 15 0.99 -0.10 16.56
N GLN A 16 0.03 -0.52 17.38
CA GLN A 16 -0.54 0.29 18.47
C GLN A 16 -0.23 -0.28 19.86
N GLY A 17 0.12 -1.55 19.93
CA GLY A 17 0.44 -2.28 21.16
C GLY A 17 1.93 -2.53 21.36
N HIS A 18 2.80 -1.89 20.58
CA HIS A 18 4.24 -2.01 20.80
C HIS A 18 4.66 -1.29 22.10
N PRO A 19 5.70 -1.76 22.83
CA PRO A 19 6.19 -1.07 24.00
C PRO A 19 6.51 0.40 23.72
N GLY A 20 6.16 1.29 24.65
CA GLY A 20 6.34 2.74 24.49
C GLY A 20 5.21 3.46 23.74
N ALA A 21 4.30 2.74 23.09
CA ALA A 21 3.14 3.36 22.45
C ALA A 21 2.21 4.03 23.48
N ILE A 22 1.59 5.14 23.09
CA ILE A 22 0.47 5.75 23.80
C ILE A 22 -0.83 5.26 23.16
N TYR A 23 -1.48 4.31 23.83
CA TYR A 23 -2.78 3.78 23.45
C TYR A 23 -3.91 4.63 24.04
N ILE A 24 -4.88 5.01 23.21
CA ILE A 24 -6.02 5.84 23.63
C ILE A 24 -7.29 4.99 23.56
N HIS A 25 -7.98 4.88 24.70
CA HIS A 25 -9.25 4.16 24.80
C HIS A 25 -10.26 5.00 25.56
N GLN A 26 -11.42 5.35 24.99
CA GLN A 26 -12.47 6.13 25.68
C GLN A 26 -11.94 7.42 26.37
N ASN A 27 -11.23 8.28 25.63
CA ASN A 27 -10.60 9.52 26.12
C ASN A 27 -9.53 9.33 27.22
N ALA A 28 -9.08 8.11 27.41
CA ALA A 28 -8.09 7.75 28.39
C ALA A 28 -6.79 7.28 27.73
N GLN A 29 -5.67 7.78 28.22
CA GLN A 29 -4.34 7.51 27.66
C GLN A 29 -3.60 6.47 28.50
N TYR A 30 -2.99 5.50 27.83
CA TYR A 30 -2.26 4.40 28.43
C TYR A 30 -0.91 4.26 27.76
N LEU A 31 0.14 4.08 28.55
CA LEU A 31 1.44 3.68 28.06
C LEU A 31 1.42 2.16 27.91
N VAL A 32 1.83 1.67 26.75
CA VAL A 32 2.06 0.25 26.54
C VAL A 32 3.38 -0.14 27.19
N GLU A 33 3.32 -0.97 28.23
CA GLU A 33 4.50 -1.44 28.96
C GLU A 33 5.13 -2.64 28.26
N SER A 34 4.30 -3.57 27.78
CA SER A 34 4.75 -4.77 27.08
C SER A 34 3.68 -5.35 26.16
N LEU A 35 4.14 -6.05 25.13
CA LEU A 35 3.36 -6.92 24.26
C LEU A 35 3.89 -8.35 24.43
N ASP A 36 3.04 -9.26 24.85
CA ASP A 36 3.30 -10.70 24.82
C ASP A 36 2.41 -11.35 23.77
N GLU A 37 2.98 -11.61 22.59
CA GLU A 37 2.27 -12.20 21.46
C GLU A 37 1.81 -13.64 21.73
N ALA A 38 2.61 -14.41 22.48
CA ALA A 38 2.32 -15.80 22.80
C ALA A 38 1.13 -15.89 23.78
N ALA A 39 1.13 -15.03 24.80
CA ALA A 39 0.01 -14.91 25.73
C ALA A 39 -1.18 -14.14 25.13
N ARG A 40 -0.98 -13.40 24.02
CA ARG A 40 -1.93 -12.44 23.43
C ARG A 40 -2.37 -11.37 24.43
N VAL A 41 -1.41 -10.81 25.16
CA VAL A 41 -1.64 -9.81 26.21
C VAL A 41 -0.80 -8.57 25.95
N ILE A 42 -1.45 -7.41 26.04
CA ILE A 42 -0.80 -6.09 26.09
C ILE A 42 -0.95 -5.56 27.51
N LEU A 43 0.16 -5.26 28.18
CA LEU A 43 0.14 -4.63 29.50
C LEU A 43 0.14 -3.11 29.36
N LEU A 44 -0.78 -2.46 30.07
CA LEU A 44 -1.03 -1.03 29.97
C LEU A 44 -0.93 -0.37 31.35
N SER A 45 -0.29 0.79 31.39
CA SER A 45 -0.29 1.68 32.56
C SER A 45 -0.96 2.99 32.24
N ARG A 46 -1.83 3.47 33.16
CA ARG A 46 -2.55 4.74 32.97
C ARG A 46 -1.59 5.92 33.09
N VAL A 47 -1.61 6.82 32.10
CA VAL A 47 -0.71 7.98 32.04
C VAL A 47 -1.44 9.23 31.54
N TYR A 48 -0.78 10.38 31.62
CA TYR A 48 -1.28 11.68 31.12
C TYR A 48 -0.17 12.44 30.39
N PRO A 49 0.42 11.87 29.31
CA PRO A 49 1.47 12.55 28.57
C PRO A 49 0.91 13.76 27.82
N ASP A 50 1.80 14.70 27.53
CA ASP A 50 1.59 15.82 26.61
C ASP A 50 1.94 15.46 25.15
N TYR A 51 2.05 14.17 24.84
CA TYR A 51 2.36 13.65 23.53
C TYR A 51 1.57 12.38 23.19
N TYR A 52 1.44 12.10 21.90
CA TYR A 52 0.97 10.83 21.38
C TYR A 52 2.05 10.20 20.49
N THR A 53 1.93 8.90 20.23
CA THR A 53 2.92 8.15 19.45
C THR A 53 2.36 7.70 18.11
N ARG A 54 3.26 7.48 17.17
CA ARG A 54 2.97 6.90 15.85
C ARG A 54 4.06 5.91 15.51
N ALA A 55 3.72 4.67 15.20
CA ALA A 55 4.69 3.67 14.77
C ALA A 55 5.41 4.11 13.49
N ILE A 56 6.68 3.71 13.38
CA ILE A 56 7.47 3.75 12.16
C ILE A 56 7.43 2.33 11.61
N GLU A 57 6.69 2.14 10.52
CA GLU A 57 6.45 0.84 9.90
C GLU A 57 7.27 0.72 8.62
N ALA A 58 7.84 -0.46 8.39
CA ALA A 58 8.49 -0.83 7.15
C ALA A 58 7.77 -2.04 6.55
N THR A 59 7.35 -1.89 5.30
CA THR A 59 6.81 -2.99 4.49
C THR A 59 7.79 -3.32 3.38
N GLU A 60 8.21 -4.57 3.31
CA GLU A 60 9.01 -5.12 2.22
C GLU A 60 8.20 -6.17 1.48
N VAL A 61 8.23 -6.14 0.15
CA VAL A 61 7.72 -7.22 -0.69
C VAL A 61 8.90 -7.87 -1.37
N LYS A 62 8.98 -9.20 -1.32
CA LYS A 62 9.98 -9.99 -2.04
C LYS A 62 9.29 -10.91 -3.02
N ILE A 63 9.72 -10.89 -4.27
CA ILE A 63 9.23 -11.78 -5.32
C ILE A 63 9.87 -13.15 -5.13
N LEU A 64 9.04 -14.15 -4.84
CA LEU A 64 9.50 -15.54 -4.67
C LEU A 64 9.44 -16.31 -5.99
N GLN A 65 8.42 -16.04 -6.80
CA GLN A 65 8.21 -16.70 -8.08
C GLN A 65 7.28 -15.88 -8.95
N GLU A 66 7.69 -15.60 -10.19
CA GLU A 66 6.79 -15.13 -11.24
C GLU A 66 6.08 -16.33 -11.89
N LYS A 67 4.75 -16.27 -12.00
CA LYS A 67 3.91 -17.30 -12.62
C LYS A 67 3.42 -16.92 -14.01
N ALA A 68 3.18 -15.64 -14.24
CA ALA A 68 2.75 -15.09 -15.52
C ALA A 68 3.21 -13.64 -15.66
N GLY A 69 3.47 -13.22 -16.91
CA GLY A 69 3.87 -11.86 -17.24
C GLY A 69 3.41 -11.47 -18.65
N VAL A 70 2.98 -10.22 -18.81
CA VAL A 70 2.59 -9.62 -20.10
C VAL A 70 3.26 -8.26 -20.22
N ARG A 71 4.05 -8.08 -21.28
CA ARG A 71 4.72 -6.81 -21.58
C ARG A 71 3.90 -6.02 -22.59
N TYR A 72 3.63 -4.77 -22.27
CA TYR A 72 2.93 -3.80 -23.12
C TYR A 72 3.92 -2.71 -23.53
N GLY A 73 4.02 -2.48 -24.84
CA GLY A 73 4.80 -1.37 -25.38
C GLY A 73 4.10 -0.02 -25.16
N PHE A 74 4.88 1.05 -25.24
CA PHE A 74 4.35 2.41 -25.40
C PHE A 74 4.55 2.79 -26.89
N ASP A 75 3.43 2.92 -27.63
CA ASP A 75 3.32 3.39 -29.02
C ASP A 75 3.81 2.51 -30.20
N GLY A 76 4.29 1.28 -29.97
CA GLY A 76 4.63 0.37 -31.08
C GLY A 76 5.83 0.80 -31.94
N THR A 77 6.47 1.95 -31.69
CA THR A 77 7.63 2.39 -32.49
C THR A 77 8.98 1.95 -31.92
N GLN A 78 9.08 1.55 -30.65
CA GLN A 78 10.29 0.91 -30.08
C GLN A 78 9.97 -0.08 -28.93
N PRO A 79 10.27 -1.38 -29.07
CA PRO A 79 10.05 -2.40 -28.02
C PRO A 79 10.85 -2.21 -26.71
N ASP A 80 11.93 -1.42 -26.76
CA ASP A 80 12.97 -1.41 -25.73
C ASP A 80 13.06 -0.12 -24.89
N THR A 81 12.29 0.93 -25.20
CA THR A 81 12.56 2.27 -24.60
C THR A 81 11.43 2.85 -23.74
N ALA A 82 10.24 2.26 -23.72
CA ALA A 82 9.17 2.60 -22.78
C ALA A 82 8.19 1.43 -22.66
N GLY A 83 8.24 0.70 -21.54
CA GLY A 83 7.44 -0.51 -21.35
C GLY A 83 6.75 -0.53 -20.01
N LEU A 84 5.52 -1.04 -20.02
CA LEU A 84 4.76 -1.49 -18.85
C LEU A 84 4.81 -3.01 -18.88
N THR A 85 5.17 -3.66 -17.78
CA THR A 85 4.99 -5.12 -17.66
C THR A 85 4.07 -5.43 -16.49
N LEU A 86 3.00 -6.16 -16.77
CA LEU A 86 2.11 -6.71 -15.75
C LEU A 86 2.60 -8.13 -15.42
N HIS A 87 2.71 -8.42 -14.14
CA HIS A 87 3.15 -9.71 -13.64
C HIS A 87 2.15 -10.26 -12.62
N ARG A 88 2.21 -11.56 -12.40
CA ARG A 88 1.53 -12.27 -11.32
C ARG A 88 2.43 -13.36 -10.78
N GLY A 89 2.39 -13.58 -9.47
CA GLY A 89 3.19 -14.62 -8.85
C GLY A 89 3.08 -14.68 -7.34
N ARG A 90 4.02 -15.41 -6.74
CA ARG A 90 4.15 -15.55 -5.29
C ARG A 90 5.10 -14.49 -4.73
N VAL A 91 4.70 -13.91 -3.62
CA VAL A 91 5.50 -12.95 -2.87
C VAL A 91 5.55 -13.30 -1.39
N GLN A 92 6.60 -12.82 -0.73
CA GLN A 92 6.67 -12.69 0.72
C GLN A 92 6.49 -11.21 1.05
N VAL A 93 5.50 -10.88 1.87
CA VAL A 93 5.35 -9.54 2.46
C VAL A 93 5.88 -9.60 3.88
N THR A 94 6.74 -8.65 4.23
CA THR A 94 7.30 -8.51 5.57
C THR A 94 6.91 -7.14 6.11
N ASP A 95 6.12 -7.11 7.17
CA ASP A 95 5.76 -5.88 7.89
C ASP A 95 6.48 -5.83 9.24
N GLN A 96 7.13 -4.72 9.55
CA GLN A 96 7.88 -4.57 10.79
C GLN A 96 7.77 -3.15 11.36
N VAL A 97 7.52 -3.05 12.67
CA VAL A 97 7.67 -1.79 13.39
C VAL A 97 9.13 -1.62 13.80
N MET A 98 9.75 -0.54 13.30
CA MET A 98 11.18 -0.22 13.49
C MET A 98 11.42 0.87 14.55
N GLY A 99 10.34 1.46 15.05
CA GLY A 99 10.36 2.45 16.12
C GLY A 99 9.05 3.18 16.20
N PHE A 100 9.04 4.32 16.90
CA PHE A 100 7.90 5.21 16.91
C PHE A 100 8.33 6.67 17.04
N GLN A 101 7.48 7.55 16.54
CA GLN A 101 7.63 8.99 16.62
C GLN A 101 6.73 9.55 17.71
N ARG A 102 7.18 10.61 18.39
CA ARG A 102 6.39 11.33 19.39
C ARG A 102 5.93 12.68 18.83
N PHE A 103 4.69 13.02 19.10
CA PHE A 103 4.08 14.28 18.67
C PHE A 103 3.34 14.95 19.81
N SER A 104 3.48 16.27 19.96
CA SER A 104 2.79 17.07 20.97
C SER A 104 1.27 17.02 20.78
N VAL A 105 0.51 16.86 21.86
CA VAL A 105 -0.97 16.93 21.82
C VAL A 105 -1.50 18.35 21.62
N TYR A 106 -0.70 19.38 21.90
CA TYR A 106 -1.11 20.78 21.84
C TYR A 106 -1.02 21.39 20.44
N GLY A 107 -0.17 20.83 19.57
CA GLY A 107 0.08 21.39 18.24
C GLY A 107 0.53 20.39 17.17
N SER A 108 0.55 19.09 17.48
CA SER A 108 1.12 18.05 16.61
C SER A 108 2.57 18.32 16.18
N GLU A 109 3.30 19.10 16.98
CA GLU A 109 4.74 19.31 16.80
C GLU A 109 5.47 17.98 16.99
N TYR A 110 6.40 17.69 16.08
CA TYR A 110 7.27 16.53 16.17
C TYR A 110 8.26 16.69 17.32
N LEU A 111 8.34 15.70 18.20
CA LEU A 111 9.17 15.73 19.42
C LEU A 111 10.41 14.83 19.33
N GLY A 112 10.45 13.87 18.40
CA GLY A 112 11.57 12.95 18.23
C GLY A 112 11.13 11.54 17.82
N ASP A 113 12.12 10.75 17.40
CA ASP A 113 11.99 9.32 17.10
C ASP A 113 12.61 8.49 18.24
N GLU A 114 11.97 7.38 18.56
CA GLU A 114 12.46 6.37 19.48
C GLU A 114 12.64 5.06 18.68
N PRO A 115 13.88 4.62 18.42
CA PRO A 115 14.12 3.38 17.68
C PRO A 115 13.72 2.17 18.53
N MET A 116 13.02 1.23 17.92
CA MET A 116 12.61 0.00 18.57
C MET A 116 12.19 -1.02 17.53
N GLU A 117 12.89 -2.15 17.48
CA GLU A 117 12.57 -3.22 16.54
C GLU A 117 11.59 -4.21 17.17
N MET A 118 10.39 -4.28 16.62
CA MET A 118 9.43 -5.34 16.90
C MET A 118 9.72 -6.55 16.01
N PRO A 119 9.31 -7.78 16.40
CA PRO A 119 9.35 -8.94 15.51
C PRO A 119 8.60 -8.67 14.19
N PRO A 120 9.13 -9.09 13.04
CA PRO A 120 8.46 -8.91 11.76
C PRO A 120 7.29 -9.90 11.60
N SER A 121 6.21 -9.43 10.99
CA SER A 121 5.12 -10.27 10.48
C SER A 121 5.43 -10.69 9.05
N ILE A 122 5.37 -11.99 8.76
CA ILE A 122 5.67 -12.55 7.44
C ILE A 122 4.40 -13.14 6.83
N LEU A 123 3.99 -12.63 5.67
CA LEU A 123 2.88 -13.14 4.88
C LEU A 123 3.39 -13.71 3.55
N MET A 124 3.24 -15.03 3.38
CA MET A 124 3.47 -15.69 2.10
C MET A 124 2.16 -15.70 1.31
N THR A 125 2.09 -15.04 0.15
CA THR A 125 0.83 -14.85 -0.59
C THR A 125 1.03 -14.75 -2.11
N GLU A 126 -0.07 -14.55 -2.85
CA GLU A 126 -0.07 -14.22 -4.28
C GLU A 126 -0.21 -12.70 -4.47
N ALA A 127 0.42 -12.20 -5.53
CA ALA A 127 0.36 -10.80 -5.94
C ALA A 127 0.24 -10.64 -7.44
N ILE A 128 -0.26 -9.47 -7.83
CA ILE A 128 -0.03 -8.85 -9.13
C ILE A 128 0.87 -7.63 -8.93
N TRP A 129 1.74 -7.37 -9.90
CA TRP A 129 2.53 -6.15 -9.88
C TRP A 129 2.75 -5.60 -11.28
N PHE A 130 2.87 -4.28 -11.33
CA PHE A 130 3.19 -3.53 -12.53
C PHE A 130 4.60 -3.00 -12.39
N THR A 131 5.47 -3.32 -13.34
CA THR A 131 6.78 -2.67 -13.48
C THR A 131 6.75 -1.66 -14.61
N PHE A 132 7.41 -0.53 -14.41
CA PHE A 132 7.48 0.55 -15.37
C PHE A 132 8.94 0.82 -15.74
N GLU A 133 9.23 1.03 -17.02
CA GLU A 133 10.45 1.76 -17.38
C GLU A 133 10.37 3.20 -16.83
N PRO A 134 11.45 3.81 -16.31
CA PRO A 134 11.41 5.19 -15.85
C PRO A 134 10.90 6.17 -16.92
N SER A 135 11.25 5.93 -18.19
CA SER A 135 10.75 6.68 -19.35
C SER A 135 9.24 6.56 -19.55
N TYR A 136 8.62 5.47 -19.11
CA TYR A 136 7.17 5.27 -19.19
C TYR A 136 6.43 6.28 -18.32
N LEU A 137 6.93 6.55 -17.10
CA LEU A 137 6.33 7.54 -16.20
C LEU A 137 6.41 8.94 -16.82
N PHE A 138 7.57 9.30 -17.37
CA PHE A 138 7.74 10.56 -18.06
C PHE A 138 6.81 10.70 -19.27
N ALA A 139 6.71 9.66 -20.10
CA ALA A 139 5.83 9.64 -21.27
C ALA A 139 4.33 9.66 -20.90
N ALA A 140 3.98 9.16 -19.72
CA ALA A 140 2.64 9.30 -19.14
C ALA A 140 2.35 10.75 -18.67
N GLY A 141 3.33 11.65 -18.66
CA GLY A 141 3.18 13.01 -18.14
C GLY A 141 3.33 13.09 -16.63
N VAL A 142 4.08 12.16 -16.02
CA VAL A 142 4.42 12.17 -14.59
C VAL A 142 5.82 12.73 -14.42
N ALA A 143 5.93 13.87 -13.74
CA ALA A 143 7.23 14.45 -13.42
C ALA A 143 7.92 13.62 -12.32
N GLU A 144 9.26 13.59 -12.34
CA GLU A 144 10.06 12.83 -11.37
C GLU A 144 9.73 13.14 -9.89
N PRO A 145 9.53 14.41 -9.47
CA PRO A 145 9.14 14.72 -8.09
C PRO A 145 7.77 14.19 -7.70
N ASP A 146 6.85 14.04 -8.66
CA ASP A 146 5.47 13.58 -8.42
C ASP A 146 5.35 12.05 -8.48
N ALA A 147 6.39 11.36 -8.96
CA ALA A 147 6.34 9.93 -9.24
C ALA A 147 6.03 9.08 -7.98
N PRO A 148 6.60 9.32 -6.78
CA PRO A 148 6.22 8.59 -5.57
C PRO A 148 4.73 8.71 -5.26
N GLY A 149 4.21 9.95 -5.23
CA GLY A 149 2.80 10.21 -4.94
C GLY A 149 1.86 9.70 -6.02
N THR A 150 2.33 9.63 -7.27
CA THR A 150 1.59 9.09 -8.41
C THR A 150 1.41 7.58 -8.29
N LEU A 151 2.50 6.84 -8.06
CA LEU A 151 2.44 5.39 -7.90
C LEU A 151 1.59 5.00 -6.68
N HIS A 152 1.76 5.74 -5.58
CA HIS A 152 1.02 5.53 -4.34
C HIS A 152 -0.49 5.81 -4.49
N ALA A 153 -0.86 6.89 -5.17
CA ALA A 153 -2.27 7.19 -5.46
C ALA A 153 -2.90 6.16 -6.41
N ALA A 154 -2.17 5.71 -7.43
CA ALA A 154 -2.63 4.67 -8.34
C ALA A 154 -2.82 3.32 -7.62
N GLU A 155 -1.88 2.94 -6.76
CA GLU A 155 -1.96 1.75 -5.91
C GLU A 155 -3.21 1.79 -5.01
N HIS A 156 -3.41 2.88 -4.26
CA HIS A 156 -4.54 3.03 -3.36
C HIS A 156 -5.90 2.91 -4.05
N ALA A 157 -6.02 3.55 -5.23
CA ALA A 157 -7.23 3.48 -6.02
C ALA A 157 -7.43 2.07 -6.57
N ALA A 158 -6.38 1.44 -7.10
CA ALA A 158 -6.45 0.08 -7.64
C ALA A 158 -6.89 -0.93 -6.57
N ILE A 159 -6.30 -0.89 -5.37
CA ILE A 159 -6.73 -1.70 -4.21
C ILE A 159 -8.19 -1.43 -3.87
N GLY A 160 -8.61 -0.16 -3.90
CA GLY A 160 -9.98 0.24 -3.59
C GLY A 160 -11.02 -0.28 -4.59
N LEU A 161 -10.64 -0.46 -5.85
CA LEU A 161 -11.56 -0.85 -6.93
C LEU A 161 -11.50 -2.33 -7.29
N LEU A 162 -10.46 -3.08 -6.89
CA LEU A 162 -10.38 -4.52 -7.13
C LEU A 162 -11.56 -5.32 -6.52
N PRO A 163 -12.12 -4.97 -5.35
CA PRO A 163 -13.35 -5.55 -4.80
C PRO A 163 -14.51 -5.68 -5.80
N LEU A 164 -14.67 -4.71 -6.71
CA LEU A 164 -15.76 -4.73 -7.71
C LEU A 164 -15.56 -5.82 -8.78
N ILE A 165 -14.34 -6.31 -8.94
CA ILE A 165 -13.96 -7.27 -9.99
C ILE A 165 -13.75 -8.67 -9.42
N ALA A 166 -13.21 -8.74 -8.20
CA ALA A 166 -12.81 -9.98 -7.54
C ALA A 166 -13.74 -10.42 -6.40
N THR A 167 -14.83 -9.69 -6.13
CA THR A 167 -15.82 -10.01 -5.10
C THR A 167 -15.20 -10.24 -3.72
N CYS A 168 -14.23 -9.40 -3.35
CA CYS A 168 -13.58 -9.36 -2.04
C CYS A 168 -13.90 -8.06 -1.30
N ASP A 169 -13.44 -7.94 -0.07
CA ASP A 169 -13.39 -6.67 0.64
C ASP A 169 -12.04 -5.96 0.40
N ARG A 170 -12.01 -4.63 0.54
CA ARG A 170 -10.76 -3.86 0.51
C ARG A 170 -9.76 -4.34 1.58
N TRP A 171 -10.24 -4.82 2.72
CA TRP A 171 -9.42 -5.35 3.80
C TRP A 171 -8.73 -6.67 3.44
N ASP A 172 -9.23 -7.39 2.43
CA ASP A 172 -8.63 -8.63 1.92
C ASP A 172 -7.44 -8.39 0.97
N LEU A 173 -7.04 -7.13 0.80
CA LEU A 173 -5.96 -6.71 -0.09
C LEU A 173 -4.94 -5.84 0.67
N GLY A 174 -3.70 -5.93 0.23
CA GLY A 174 -2.63 -4.99 0.57
C GLY A 174 -1.86 -4.58 -0.68
N GLY A 175 -0.89 -3.69 -0.50
CA GLY A 175 -0.04 -3.26 -1.60
C GLY A 175 1.25 -2.62 -1.12
N LEU A 176 2.08 -2.30 -2.11
CA LEU A 176 3.30 -1.52 -1.98
C LEU A 176 3.52 -0.76 -3.28
N SER A 177 3.89 0.51 -3.21
CA SER A 177 4.40 1.26 -4.35
C SER A 177 5.76 1.86 -4.04
N THR A 178 6.67 1.80 -5.01
CA THR A 178 8.02 2.34 -4.86
C THR A 178 8.60 2.75 -6.22
N LEU A 179 9.46 3.77 -6.22
CA LEU A 179 10.24 4.15 -7.40
C LEU A 179 11.36 3.15 -7.72
N TYR A 180 11.79 2.38 -6.72
CA TYR A 180 12.82 1.37 -6.88
C TYR A 180 12.51 0.19 -5.97
N HIS A 181 12.16 -0.93 -6.57
CA HIS A 181 11.98 -2.20 -5.87
C HIS A 181 13.20 -3.08 -6.06
N ALA A 182 13.72 -3.67 -4.99
CA ALA A 182 15.01 -4.36 -5.00
C ALA A 182 15.08 -5.53 -6.02
N ASP A 183 14.01 -6.31 -6.15
CA ASP A 183 14.02 -7.46 -7.07
C ASP A 183 13.77 -7.10 -8.54
N THR A 184 13.08 -5.98 -8.80
CA THR A 184 12.72 -5.57 -10.18
C THR A 184 13.62 -4.48 -10.72
N GLU A 185 14.36 -3.79 -9.82
CA GLU A 185 15.19 -2.61 -10.07
C GLU A 185 14.44 -1.45 -10.75
N ARG A 186 13.11 -1.41 -10.58
CA ARG A 186 12.20 -0.55 -11.34
C ARG A 186 11.13 0.08 -10.46
N PRO A 187 10.53 1.20 -10.90
CA PRO A 187 9.27 1.66 -10.36
C PRO A 187 8.23 0.53 -10.42
N THR A 188 7.63 0.21 -9.29
CA THR A 188 6.76 -0.95 -9.16
C THR A 188 5.56 -0.66 -8.27
N ILE A 189 4.38 -1.10 -8.69
CA ILE A 189 3.16 -1.13 -7.87
C ILE A 189 2.77 -2.59 -7.66
N PHE A 190 2.63 -3.01 -6.41
CA PHE A 190 2.12 -4.32 -6.00
C PHE A 190 0.70 -4.19 -5.48
N VAL A 191 -0.12 -5.18 -5.80
CA VAL A 191 -1.37 -5.49 -5.08
C VAL A 191 -1.31 -6.97 -4.75
N TYR A 192 -1.50 -7.32 -3.48
CA TYR A 192 -1.41 -8.71 -2.99
C TYR A 192 -2.64 -9.11 -2.18
N ASP A 193 -2.93 -10.40 -2.15
CA ASP A 193 -4.00 -10.95 -1.31
C ASP A 193 -3.55 -10.91 0.16
N ALA A 194 -4.35 -10.32 1.06
CA ALA A 194 -4.08 -10.27 2.50
C ALA A 194 -4.47 -11.57 3.22
N ALA A 195 -4.25 -12.72 2.57
CA ALA A 195 -4.55 -14.06 3.07
C ALA A 195 -3.36 -15.00 2.81
N PRO A 196 -2.93 -15.81 3.79
CA PRO A 196 -1.84 -16.77 3.59
C PRO A 196 -2.12 -17.72 2.41
N GLY A 197 -1.14 -17.86 1.51
CA GLY A 197 -1.22 -18.66 0.31
C GLY A 197 -1.96 -18.02 -0.88
N GLY A 198 -2.58 -16.86 -0.68
CA GLY A 198 -3.44 -16.20 -1.67
C GLY A 198 -4.87 -16.75 -1.68
N ALA A 199 -5.83 -15.86 -1.87
CA ALA A 199 -7.27 -16.17 -1.98
C ALA A 199 -7.76 -16.15 -3.45
N GLY A 200 -6.92 -15.71 -4.39
CA GLY A 200 -7.22 -15.66 -5.82
C GLY A 200 -7.75 -14.31 -6.31
N PHE A 201 -7.80 -13.28 -5.46
CA PHE A 201 -8.32 -11.96 -5.86
C PHE A 201 -7.39 -11.28 -6.86
N THR A 202 -6.09 -11.33 -6.59
CA THR A 202 -5.04 -10.86 -7.51
C THR A 202 -5.01 -11.66 -8.81
N GLN A 203 -5.27 -12.97 -8.78
CA GLN A 203 -5.46 -13.76 -10.01
C GLN A 203 -6.63 -13.21 -10.84
N ARG A 204 -7.79 -12.97 -10.20
CA ARG A 204 -8.94 -12.39 -10.89
C ARG A 204 -8.64 -10.99 -11.41
N GLY A 205 -7.90 -10.19 -10.66
CA GLY A 205 -7.40 -8.87 -11.07
C GLY A 205 -6.49 -8.94 -12.30
N PHE A 206 -5.60 -9.94 -12.37
CA PHE A 206 -4.74 -10.17 -13.53
C PHE A 206 -5.57 -10.50 -14.79
N GLU A 207 -6.53 -11.43 -14.66
CA GLU A 207 -7.38 -11.88 -15.78
C GLU A 207 -8.32 -10.77 -16.30
N ALA A 208 -8.66 -9.79 -15.45
CA ALA A 208 -9.57 -8.69 -15.77
C ALA A 208 -8.89 -7.31 -15.64
N VAL A 209 -7.57 -7.25 -15.85
CA VAL A 209 -6.76 -6.05 -15.56
C VAL A 209 -7.26 -4.81 -16.29
N ARG A 210 -7.68 -4.94 -17.54
CA ARG A 210 -8.22 -3.84 -18.33
C ARG A 210 -9.53 -3.31 -17.76
N THR A 211 -10.43 -4.18 -17.30
CA THR A 211 -11.68 -3.77 -16.65
C THR A 211 -11.39 -3.12 -15.30
N TRP A 212 -10.47 -3.69 -14.53
CA TRP A 212 -10.09 -3.20 -13.21
C TRP A 212 -9.44 -1.82 -13.24
N LEU A 213 -8.44 -1.62 -14.09
CA LEU A 213 -7.78 -0.30 -14.24
C LEU A 213 -8.72 0.74 -14.86
N GLY A 214 -9.63 0.32 -15.74
CA GLY A 214 -10.68 1.19 -16.29
C GLY A 214 -11.60 1.73 -15.18
N ALA A 215 -12.16 0.84 -14.36
CA ALA A 215 -12.97 1.23 -13.21
C ALA A 215 -12.20 2.09 -12.20
N THR A 216 -10.91 1.81 -12.02
CA THR A 216 -10.01 2.61 -11.17
C THR A 216 -9.89 4.04 -11.68
N LEU A 217 -9.62 4.22 -12.97
CA LEU A 217 -9.55 5.55 -13.58
C LEU A 217 -10.89 6.28 -13.53
N ASP A 218 -11.99 5.60 -13.86
CA ASP A 218 -13.34 6.18 -13.86
C ASP A 218 -13.74 6.72 -12.48
N ALA A 219 -13.38 6.01 -11.41
CA ALA A 219 -13.61 6.46 -10.04
C ALA A 219 -12.82 7.73 -9.69
N ILE A 220 -11.57 7.84 -10.15
CA ILE A 220 -10.75 9.03 -9.92
C ILE A 220 -11.26 10.22 -10.76
N ASP A 221 -11.61 9.99 -12.02
CA ASP A 221 -12.09 11.01 -12.97
C ASP A 221 -13.46 11.57 -12.58
N SER A 222 -14.36 10.73 -12.06
CA SER A 222 -15.69 11.16 -11.58
C SER A 222 -15.67 11.87 -10.22
N CYS A 223 -14.57 11.76 -9.48
CA CYS A 223 -14.45 12.39 -8.17
C CYS A 223 -14.17 13.90 -8.30
N GLY A 224 -15.04 14.74 -7.71
CA GLY A 224 -14.92 16.20 -7.78
C GLY A 224 -13.85 16.85 -6.88
N CYS A 225 -13.03 16.08 -6.18
CA CYS A 225 -11.95 16.64 -5.34
C CYS A 225 -10.75 17.10 -6.17
N GLU A 226 -9.99 18.05 -5.64
CA GLU A 226 -8.81 18.61 -6.33
C GLU A 226 -7.56 17.74 -6.14
N SER A 227 -7.17 17.47 -4.89
CA SER A 227 -5.89 16.83 -4.55
C SER A 227 -5.99 15.34 -4.24
N GLY A 228 -7.20 14.81 -4.04
CA GLY A 228 -7.43 13.43 -3.59
C GLY A 228 -8.26 13.38 -2.29
N CYS A 229 -9.06 12.33 -2.14
CA CYS A 229 -9.92 12.15 -0.96
C CYS A 229 -10.18 10.64 -0.69
N PRO A 230 -10.84 10.29 0.43
CA PRO A 230 -11.20 8.90 0.76
C PRO A 230 -11.99 8.15 -0.32
N SER A 231 -12.70 8.87 -1.19
CA SER A 231 -13.51 8.28 -2.26
C SER A 231 -12.73 7.95 -3.54
N CYS A 232 -11.45 8.35 -3.67
CA CYS A 232 -10.67 8.12 -4.89
C CYS A 232 -9.28 7.53 -4.64
N VAL A 233 -8.36 8.29 -4.04
CA VAL A 233 -6.93 7.93 -3.97
C VAL A 233 -6.39 7.76 -2.55
N GLN A 234 -7.20 8.01 -1.51
CA GLN A 234 -6.79 7.76 -0.13
C GLN A 234 -7.18 6.36 0.32
N SER A 235 -6.33 5.75 1.14
CA SER A 235 -6.53 4.46 1.78
C SER A 235 -6.57 4.63 3.30
N PRO A 236 -7.55 4.01 3.99
CA PRO A 236 -7.54 3.94 5.45
C PRO A 236 -6.46 3.00 6.00
N LYS A 237 -5.88 2.15 5.14
CA LYS A 237 -4.79 1.19 5.49
C LYS A 237 -3.40 1.75 5.23
N CYS A 238 -3.27 3.01 4.80
CA CYS A 238 -1.98 3.59 4.45
C CYS A 238 -1.13 3.90 5.69
N GLY A 239 -0.04 3.15 5.88
CA GLY A 239 0.95 3.43 6.94
C GLY A 239 1.65 4.79 6.77
N ASN A 240 1.76 5.28 5.53
CA ASN A 240 2.35 6.58 5.19
C ASN A 240 1.36 7.76 5.28
N ARG A 241 0.20 7.57 5.93
CA ARG A 241 -0.83 8.61 6.14
C ARG A 241 -1.29 9.32 4.89
N ASN A 242 -1.34 8.62 3.76
CA ASN A 242 -1.78 9.18 2.49
C ASN A 242 -0.90 10.36 2.03
N GLU A 243 0.41 10.33 2.33
CA GLU A 243 1.39 11.33 1.89
C GLU A 243 2.69 10.65 1.43
N PRO A 244 3.24 10.99 0.25
CA PRO A 244 2.64 11.86 -0.78
C PRO A 244 1.54 11.14 -1.56
N LEU A 245 0.58 11.90 -2.10
CA LEU A 245 -0.40 11.43 -3.08
C LEU A 245 -0.57 12.45 -4.22
N SER A 246 -0.59 11.97 -5.45
CA SER A 246 -0.87 12.77 -6.64
C SER A 246 -2.06 12.21 -7.40
N LYS A 247 -3.23 12.82 -7.22
CA LYS A 247 -4.44 12.47 -7.99
C LYS A 247 -4.21 12.64 -9.49
N ALA A 248 -3.70 13.79 -9.91
CA ALA A 248 -3.46 14.10 -11.32
C ALA A 248 -2.42 13.15 -11.94
N GLY A 249 -1.35 12.84 -11.19
CA GLY A 249 -0.36 11.85 -11.59
C GLY A 249 -0.96 10.45 -11.77
N ALA A 250 -1.79 9.99 -10.83
CA ALA A 250 -2.47 8.71 -10.94
C ALA A 250 -3.41 8.63 -12.17
N GLN A 251 -4.15 9.69 -12.48
CA GLN A 251 -4.99 9.76 -13.68
C GLN A 251 -4.14 9.61 -14.96
N ASN A 252 -3.04 10.36 -15.03
CA ASN A 252 -2.11 10.34 -16.15
C ASN A 252 -1.50 8.95 -16.36
N LEU A 253 -1.02 8.34 -15.28
CA LEU A 253 -0.45 6.99 -15.30
C LEU A 253 -1.48 5.94 -15.72
N LEU A 254 -2.66 5.92 -15.09
CA LEU A 254 -3.71 4.94 -15.42
C LEU A 254 -4.20 5.06 -16.86
N ARG A 255 -4.34 6.30 -17.37
CA ARG A 255 -4.65 6.53 -18.80
C ARG A 255 -3.56 5.97 -19.73
N ALA A 256 -2.30 6.16 -19.38
CA ALA A 256 -1.19 5.59 -20.14
C ALA A 256 -1.22 4.05 -20.12
N MET A 257 -1.43 3.46 -18.94
CA MET A 257 -1.54 2.00 -18.78
C MET A 257 -2.67 1.44 -19.65
N LEU A 258 -3.85 2.06 -19.60
CA LEU A 258 -4.99 1.62 -20.42
C LEU A 258 -4.73 1.72 -21.92
N ARG A 259 -4.06 2.78 -22.39
CA ARG A 259 -3.65 2.87 -23.81
C ARG A 259 -2.71 1.73 -24.20
N SER A 260 -1.70 1.44 -23.38
CA SER A 260 -0.76 0.33 -23.63
C SER A 260 -1.47 -1.03 -23.67
N LEU A 261 -2.49 -1.24 -22.84
CA LEU A 261 -3.31 -2.46 -22.86
C LEU A 261 -4.17 -2.54 -24.13
N ASP A 262 -4.83 -1.45 -24.50
CA ASP A 262 -5.72 -1.38 -25.67
C ASP A 262 -4.93 -1.54 -26.99
N ASP A 263 -3.71 -1.01 -27.08
CA ASP A 263 -2.84 -1.16 -28.26
C ASP A 263 -2.40 -2.61 -28.46
N ALA A 264 -2.06 -3.32 -27.38
CA ALA A 264 -1.69 -4.72 -27.44
C ALA A 264 -2.86 -5.62 -27.87
N GLU A 265 -4.09 -5.32 -27.45
CA GLU A 265 -5.28 -6.06 -27.93
C GLU A 265 -5.51 -5.88 -29.44
N ARG A 266 -5.20 -4.70 -30.00
CA ARG A 266 -5.33 -4.43 -31.44
C ARG A 266 -4.30 -5.18 -32.26
N ASP A 267 -3.06 -5.29 -31.79
CA ASP A 267 -1.98 -5.99 -32.48
C ASP A 267 -2.18 -7.52 -32.51
N MET A 268 -3.09 -8.05 -31.67
CA MET A 268 -3.45 -9.48 -31.64
C MET A 268 -4.60 -9.86 -32.58
N LEU A 269 -5.28 -8.88 -33.20
CA LEU A 269 -6.43 -9.07 -34.12
C LEU A 269 -6.03 -8.90 -35.59
#